data_AF-A0A183FVY8-F1
#
_entry.id   AF-A0A183FVY8-F1
#
_cell.length_a   1.000
_cell.length_b   1.000
_cell.length_c   1.000
_cell.angle_alpha   90.00
_cell.angle_beta   90.00
_cell.angle_gamma   90.00
#
_symmetry.space_group_name_H-M   'P 1'
#
loop_
_entity.id
_entity.type
_entity.pdbx_description
1 polymer ?
#
loop_
_entity_poly.entity_id
_entity_poly.type
_entity_poly.pdbx_seq_one_letter_code
_entity_poly.pdbx_strand_id
1 'polypeptide(L)' 'MSSRIAVFNGYPEQSLTKGHRTPAIAARHQIDNKIPFKVPFVSDDFSTEVRNCIRKAGLDSMVRMIEIPTANLKARLVRN' A
#
# COMPACT_ATOMS: atom_id res chain seq x y z
N MET A 1 -5.34 -21.21 -18.74
CA MET A 1 -5.75 -19.93 -19.32
C MET A 1 -5.39 -18.73 -18.44
N SER A 2 -5.61 -18.78 -17.13
CA SER A 2 -5.28 -17.68 -16.19
C SER A 2 -3.82 -17.23 -16.20
N SER A 3 -2.84 -18.15 -16.28
CA SER A 3 -1.40 -17.81 -16.33
C SER A 3 -1.01 -16.98 -17.57
N ARG A 4 -1.65 -17.26 -18.71
CA ARG A 4 -1.36 -16.60 -20.00
C ARG A 4 -1.81 -15.15 -20.02
N ILE A 5 -2.96 -14.86 -19.40
CA ILE A 5 -3.49 -13.50 -19.25
C ILE A 5 -2.62 -12.69 -18.29
N ALA A 6 -2.15 -13.30 -17.20
CA ALA A 6 -1.25 -12.65 -16.26
C ALA A 6 0.07 -12.22 -16.94
N VAL A 7 0.71 -13.11 -17.71
CA VAL A 7 1.94 -12.78 -18.43
C VAL A 7 1.71 -11.68 -19.48
N PHE A 8 0.59 -11.74 -20.23
CA PHE A 8 0.24 -10.71 -21.21
C PHE A 8 0.06 -9.32 -20.59
N ASN A 9 -0.49 -9.25 -19.37
CA ASN A 9 -0.68 -8.00 -18.64
C ASN A 9 0.57 -7.56 -17.83
N GLY A 10 1.75 -8.13 -18.11
CA GLY A 10 3.02 -7.75 -17.48
C GLY A 10 3.20 -8.25 -16.05
N TYR A 11 2.46 -9.28 -15.63
CA TYR A 11 2.70 -9.95 -14.35
C TYR A 11 3.81 -11.00 -14.51
N PRO A 12 4.79 -11.07 -13.60
CA PRO A 12 5.83 -12.09 -13.64
C PRO A 12 5.19 -13.48 -13.44
N GLU A 13 5.64 -14.47 -14.23
CA GLU A 13 5.21 -15.84 -14.04
C GLU A 13 5.68 -16.31 -12.65
N GLN A 14 4.74 -16.70 -11.78
CA GLN A 14 5.04 -17.12 -10.42
C GLN A 14 5.77 -18.46 -10.44
N SER A 15 7.09 -18.44 -10.58
CA SER A 15 7.91 -19.52 -10.03
C SER A 15 7.78 -19.43 -8.50
N LEU A 16 7.24 -20.47 -7.88
CA LEU A 16 7.08 -20.59 -6.43
C LEU A 16 8.45 -20.76 -5.76
N THR A 17 9.31 -19.76 -5.81
CA THR A 17 10.49 -19.71 -4.95
C THR A 17 10.07 -19.12 -3.61
N LYS A 18 9.95 -20.01 -2.62
CA LYS A 18 9.81 -19.67 -1.21
C LYS A 18 10.99 -18.80 -0.78
N GLY A 19 10.71 -17.55 -0.39
CA GLY A 19 11.68 -16.65 0.27
C GLY A 19 11.40 -15.23 -0.20
N HIS A 20 11.27 -14.21 0.63
CA HIS A 20 11.71 -13.96 1.99
C HIS A 20 10.66 -12.99 2.55
N ARG A 21 9.96 -13.34 3.64
CA ARG A 21 9.07 -12.36 4.30
C ARG A 21 9.96 -11.23 4.80
N THR A 22 9.92 -10.07 4.14
CA THR A 22 10.48 -8.86 4.71
C THR A 22 9.76 -8.63 6.04
N PRO A 23 10.48 -8.46 7.17
CA PRO A 23 9.83 -8.06 8.39
C PRO A 23 9.23 -6.69 8.11
N ALA A 24 7.90 -6.62 8.08
CA ALA A 24 7.20 -5.36 8.17
C ALA A 24 7.76 -4.68 9.41
N ILE A 25 8.48 -3.56 9.21
CA ILE A 25 8.91 -2.67 10.29
C ILE A 25 7.62 -2.20 10.94
N ALA A 26 7.22 -2.96 11.94
CA ALA A 26 6.20 -2.65 12.87
C ALA A 26 6.74 -1.49 13.71
N ALA A 27 6.61 -0.27 13.20
CA ALA A 27 6.62 0.93 14.02
C ALA A 27 5.35 0.91 14.89
N ARG A 28 5.28 -0.07 15.80
CA ARG A 28 4.05 -0.53 16.47
C ARG A 28 3.77 0.13 17.82
N HIS A 29 4.55 1.13 18.26
CA HIS A 29 4.44 1.56 19.66
C HIS A 29 4.49 3.06 19.97
N GLN A 30 4.06 3.96 19.08
CA GLN A 30 3.95 5.38 19.49
C GLN A 30 2.67 6.14 19.15
N ILE A 31 1.67 5.59 18.45
CA ILE A 31 0.51 6.42 18.04
C ILE A 31 -0.77 5.61 17.86
N ASP A 32 -1.32 5.10 18.96
CA ASP A 32 -2.52 4.25 18.97
C ASP A 32 -3.83 5.04 18.74
N ASN A 33 -3.79 6.38 18.85
CA ASN A 33 -5.02 7.21 18.78
C ASN A 33 -5.24 7.91 17.42
N LYS A 34 -4.34 7.74 16.44
CA LYS A 34 -4.50 8.42 15.12
C LYS A 34 -5.35 7.58 14.17
N ILE A 35 -6.31 8.23 13.51
CA ILE A 35 -7.19 7.66 12.50
C ILE A 35 -6.35 7.27 11.27
N PRO A 36 -6.38 6.01 10.82
CA PRO A 36 -5.61 5.56 9.65
C PRO A 36 -6.27 6.02 8.34
N PHE A 37 -5.57 6.87 7.59
CA PHE A 37 -5.93 7.25 6.22
C PHE A 37 -5.13 6.40 5.22
N LYS A 38 -5.81 5.46 4.56
CA LYS A 38 -5.18 4.48 3.67
C LYS A 38 -5.14 5.01 2.24
N VAL A 39 -3.94 5.14 1.68
CA VAL A 39 -3.73 5.60 0.30
C VAL A 39 -3.15 4.45 -0.51
N PRO A 40 -3.76 4.03 -1.63
CA PRO A 40 -3.12 3.08 -2.53
C PRO A 40 -1.82 3.68 -3.04
N PHE A 41 -0.76 2.88 -3.18
CA PHE A 41 0.47 3.35 -3.80
C PHE A 41 0.21 3.69 -5.28
N VAL A 42 -0.03 4.97 -5.55
CA VAL A 42 -0.24 5.53 -6.89
C VAL A 42 1.08 6.12 -7.41
N SER A 43 1.58 7.15 -6.73
CA SER A 43 2.90 7.77 -6.95
C SER A 43 3.39 8.48 -5.68
N ASP A 44 4.71 8.73 -5.59
CA ASP A 44 5.32 9.44 -4.48
C ASP A 44 4.86 10.92 -4.42
N ASP A 45 4.67 11.54 -5.59
CA ASP A 45 4.17 12.91 -5.72
C ASP A 45 2.75 13.04 -5.17
N PHE A 46 1.86 12.11 -5.54
CA PHE A 46 0.49 12.10 -5.03
C PHE A 46 0.47 11.87 -3.52
N SER A 47 1.29 10.94 -3.03
CA SER A 47 1.40 10.65 -1.60
C SER A 47 1.89 11.86 -0.81
N THR A 48 2.78 12.65 -1.41
CA THR A 48 3.28 13.90 -0.83
C THR A 48 2.22 15.00 -0.81
N GLU A 49 1.46 15.16 -1.88
CA GLU A 49 0.36 16.14 -1.92
C GLU A 49 -0.74 15.80 -0.91
N VAL A 50 -1.05 14.52 -0.71
CA VAL A 50 -1.97 14.09 0.34
C VAL A 50 -1.45 14.46 1.73
N ARG A 51 -0.16 14.21 2.02
CA ARG A 51 0.45 14.64 3.29
C ARG A 51 0.37 16.15 3.45
N ASN A 52 0.63 16.92 2.39
CA ASN A 52 0.53 18.38 2.40
C ASN A 52 -0.89 18.84 2.71
N CYS A 53 -1.91 18.21 2.11
CA CYS A 53 -3.31 18.48 2.37
C CYS A 53 -3.68 18.23 3.85
N ILE A 54 -3.28 17.08 4.41
CA ILE A 54 -3.51 16.73 5.82
C ILE A 54 -2.89 17.78 6.77
N ARG A 55 -1.67 18.23 6.48
CA ARG A 55 -0.98 19.27 7.27
C ARG A 55 -1.68 20.62 7.16
N LYS A 56 -2.06 21.04 5.95
CA LYS A 56 -2.80 22.30 5.71
C LYS A 56 -4.16 22.31 6.44
N ALA A 57 -4.80 21.15 6.55
CA ALA A 57 -6.05 20.99 7.29
C ALA A 57 -5.87 20.89 8.82
N GLY A 58 -4.65 20.92 9.35
CA GLY A 58 -4.38 20.75 10.79
C GLY A 58 -4.72 19.37 11.34
N LEU A 59 -4.75 18.34 10.47
CA LEU A 59 -5.16 16.98 10.83
C LEU A 59 -3.97 16.06 11.15
N ASP A 60 -2.73 16.56 11.12
CA ASP A 60 -1.52 15.75 11.29
C ASP A 60 -1.41 15.08 12.68
N SER A 61 -2.03 15.68 13.70
CA SER A 61 -2.12 15.12 15.06
C SER A 61 -3.22 14.06 15.22
N MET A 62 -4.20 14.02 14.32
CA MET A 62 -5.35 13.13 14.37
C MET A 62 -5.28 12.01 13.33
N VAL A 63 -4.63 12.24 12.19
CA VAL A 63 -4.63 11.33 11.05
C VAL A 63 -3.23 10.78 10.81
N ARG A 64 -3.15 9.48 10.54
CA ARG A 64 -1.93 8.81 10.10
C ARG A 64 -2.13 8.31 8.67
N MET A 65 -1.33 8.81 7.73
CA MET A 65 -1.30 8.28 6.37
C MET A 65 -0.60 6.92 6.34
N ILE A 66 -1.23 5.93 5.70
CA ILE A 66 -0.71 4.57 5.50
C ILE A 66 -0.72 4.28 4.00
N GLU A 67 0.47 4.12 3.43
CA GLU A 67 0.62 3.70 2.04
C GLU A 67 0.34 2.19 1.93
N ILE A 68 -0.62 1.82 1.09
CA ILE A 68 -0.94 0.41 0.80
C ILE A 68 -0.04 -0.05 -0.34
N PRO A 69 0.84 -1.05 -0.12
CA PRO A 69 1.67 -1.61 -1.17
C PRO A 69 0.84 -2.15 -2.34
N THR A 70 1.32 -1.95 -3.58
CA THR A 70 0.66 -2.36 -4.83
C THR A 70 0.31 -3.86 -4.87
N ALA A 71 1.14 -4.71 -4.25
CA ALA A 71 0.91 -6.16 -4.14
C ALA A 71 -0.41 -6.50 -3.44
N ASN A 72 -0.81 -5.71 -2.45
CA ASN A 72 -2.04 -5.92 -1.68
C ASN A 72 -3.29 -5.39 -2.42
N LEU A 73 -3.11 -4.44 -3.35
CA LEU A 73 -4.22 -3.86 -4.10
C LEU A 73 -4.71 -4.84 -5.18
N LYS A 74 -3.77 -5.44 -5.93
CA LYS A 74 -4.06 -6.47 -6.94
C LYS A 74 -4.76 -7.70 -6.34
N ALA A 75 -4.28 -8.20 -5.19
CA ALA A 75 -4.91 -9.33 -4.49
C ALA A 75 -6.31 -9.01 -3.93
N ARG A 76 -6.62 -7.74 -3.66
CA ARG A 76 -7.93 -7.30 -3.13
C ARG A 76 -8.92 -6.88 -4.21
N LEU A 77 -8.46 -6.40 -5.36
CA LEU A 77 -9.31 -6.02 -6.51
C LEU A 77 -9.77 -7.22 -7.33
N VAL A 78 -8.96 -8.30 -7.39
CA VAL A 78 -9.27 -9.53 -8.15
C VAL A 78 -10.09 -10.54 -7.33
N ARG A 79 -10.68 -10.12 -6.21
CA ARG A 79 -11.79 -10.86 -5.59
C ARG A 79 -13.11 -10.36 -6.18
N ASN A 80 -13.37 -10.72 -7.43
CA ASN A 80 -14.71 -10.87 -7.97
C ASN A 80 -14.77 -12.22 -8.67
#